data_AF-A0A1M6MUQ9-F1
#
_entry.id   AF-A0A1M6MUQ9-F1
#
_cell.length_a   1.000
_cell.length_b   1.000
_cell.length_c   1.000
_cell.angle_alpha   90.00
_cell.angle_beta   90.00
_cell.angle_gamma   90.00
#
_symmetry.space_group_name_H-M   'P 1'
#
loop_
_entity.id
_entity.type
_entity.pdbx_description
1 polymer ?
#
loop_
_entity_poly.entity_id
_entity_poly.type
_entity_poly.pdbx_seq_one_letter_code
_entity_poly.pdbx_strand_id
1 'polypeptide(L)' 'MMKQFDLRDTIIPLSLLQATNHFHKMESGESMEIICNDSGPASDIQTILPAGRFEVVSVEDNYQNENGYRTVIRKL' A
#
# COMPACT_ATOMS: atom_id res chain seq x y z
N MET A 1 -1.07 -15.78 1.67
CA MET A 1 -1.76 -14.99 0.63
C MET A 1 -1.47 -13.52 0.89
N MET A 2 -1.01 -12.77 -0.10
CA MET A 2 -0.72 -11.34 0.04
C MET A 2 -2.04 -10.56 0.22
N LYS A 3 -2.12 -9.70 1.23
CA LYS A 3 -3.31 -8.86 1.45
C LYS A 3 -3.31 -7.68 0.49
N GLN A 4 -4.43 -7.48 -0.20
CA GLN A 4 -4.66 -6.35 -1.10
C GLN A 4 -5.51 -5.27 -0.42
N PHE A 5 -5.11 -4.01 -0.59
CA PHE A 5 -5.82 -2.79 -0.22
C PHE A 5 -6.13 -2.00 -1.49
N ASP A 6 -7.33 -2.22 -2.04
CA ASP A 6 -7.83 -1.42 -3.15
C ASP A 6 -8.48 -0.14 -2.61
N LEU A 7 -7.91 1.01 -2.95
CA LEU A 7 -8.31 2.33 -2.49
C LEU A 7 -9.21 3.07 -3.48
N ARG A 8 -9.37 2.56 -4.71
CA ARG A 8 -9.89 3.30 -5.88
C ARG A 8 -11.33 3.84 -5.72
N ASP A 9 -12.13 3.23 -4.86
CA ASP A 9 -13.52 3.64 -4.57
C ASP A 9 -13.80 3.71 -3.06
N THR A 10 -12.78 4.04 -2.26
CA THR A 10 -12.87 3.98 -0.80
C THR A 10 -12.72 5.35 -0.14
N ILE A 11 -13.11 5.42 1.13
CA ILE A 11 -12.81 6.58 1.98
C ILE A 11 -11.33 6.50 2.37
N ILE A 12 -10.50 7.28 1.68
CA ILE A 12 -9.02 7.21 1.78
C ILE A 12 -8.52 7.16 3.23
N PRO A 13 -8.89 8.09 4.16
CA PRO A 13 -8.38 8.04 5.53
C PRO A 13 -8.65 6.73 6.27
N LEU A 14 -9.83 6.12 6.06
CA LEU A 14 -10.19 4.85 6.71
C LEU A 14 -9.35 3.70 6.16
N SER A 15 -9.17 3.66 4.85
CA SER A 15 -8.38 2.62 4.19
C SER A 15 -6.89 2.73 4.53
N LEU A 16 -6.35 3.95 4.65
CA LEU A 16 -4.99 4.20 5.15
C LEU A 16 -4.81 3.65 6.58
N LEU A 17 -5.79 3.90 7.46
CA LEU A 17 -5.78 3.36 8.83
C LEU A 17 -5.84 1.83 8.84
N GLN A 18 -6.67 1.22 8.00
CA GLN A 18 -6.76 -0.23 7.88
C GLN A 18 -5.46 -0.86 7.37
N ALA A 19 -4.85 -0.27 6.34
CA ALA A 19 -3.57 -0.70 5.78
C ALA A 19 -2.44 -0.58 6.83
N THR A 20 -2.39 0.53 7.55
CA THR A 20 -1.43 0.76 8.64
C THR A 20 -1.63 -0.24 9.78
N ASN A 21 -2.87 -0.48 10.20
CA ASN A 21 -3.18 -1.46 11.25
C ASN A 21 -2.83 -2.89 10.82
N HIS A 22 -3.00 -3.21 9.55
CA HIS A 22 -2.58 -4.49 9.00
C HIS A 22 -1.06 -4.63 8.98
N PHE A 23 -0.33 -3.61 8.53
CA PHE A 23 1.13 -3.58 8.54
C PHE A 23 1.72 -3.85 9.94
N HIS A 24 1.12 -3.28 10.99
CA HIS A 24 1.57 -3.54 12.36
C HIS A 24 1.44 -5.01 12.78
N LYS A 25 0.47 -5.74 12.20
CA LYS A 25 0.20 -7.16 12.49
C LYS A 25 0.92 -8.12 11.56
N MET A 26 1.49 -7.63 10.46
CA MET A 26 2.29 -8.45 9.54
C MET A 26 3.55 -8.97 10.24
N GLU A 27 3.98 -10.17 9.88
CA GLU A 27 5.30 -10.70 10.24
C GLU A 27 6.39 -10.12 9.31
N SER A 28 7.66 -10.17 9.75
CA SER A 28 8.79 -9.81 8.88
C SER A 28 8.82 -10.73 7.65
N GLY A 29 9.07 -10.15 6.48
CA GLY A 29 9.03 -10.84 5.19
C GLY A 29 7.65 -10.90 4.54
N GLU A 30 6.56 -10.63 5.26
CA GLU A 30 5.24 -10.55 4.66
C GLU A 30 5.08 -9.30 3.79
N SER A 31 4.23 -9.40 2.78
CA SER A 31 3.96 -8.30 1.85
C SER A 31 2.48 -7.95 1.81
N MET A 32 2.19 -6.68 1.54
CA MET A 32 0.86 -6.19 1.22
C MET A 32 0.88 -5.35 -0.04
N GLU A 33 -0.24 -5.36 -0.75
CA GLU A 33 -0.44 -4.67 -2.01
C GLU A 33 -1.43 -3.52 -1.82
N ILE A 34 -1.13 -2.40 -2.46
CA ILE A 34 -1.88 -1.15 -2.40
C ILE A 34 -2.21 -0.76 -3.84
N ILE A 35 -3.48 -0.53 -4.14
CA ILE A 35 -3.97 -0.13 -5.47
C ILE A 35 -4.73 1.18 -5.35
N CYS A 36 -4.43 2.15 -6.22
CA CYS A 36 -4.95 3.52 -6.18
C CYS A 36 -5.25 4.03 -7.59
N ASN A 37 -5.97 5.16 -7.70
CA ASN A 37 -6.20 5.88 -8.96
C ASN A 37 -5.11 6.95 -9.25
N ASP A 38 -4.12 7.07 -8.37
CA ASP A 38 -2.94 7.90 -8.52
C ASP A 38 -1.91 7.51 -7.44
N SER A 39 -0.70 8.07 -7.50
CA SER A 39 0.40 7.77 -6.57
C SER A 39 0.25 8.40 -5.18
N GLY A 40 -0.71 9.30 -4.97
CA GLY A 40 -0.91 10.08 -3.74
C GLY A 40 -1.17 9.20 -2.53
N PRO A 41 -2.27 8.41 -2.49
CA PRO A 41 -2.58 7.55 -1.34
C PRO A 41 -1.49 6.51 -1.05
N ALA A 42 -0.78 6.02 -2.07
CA ALA A 42 0.35 5.11 -1.86
C ALA A 42 1.53 5.82 -1.19
N SER A 43 1.79 7.09 -1.56
CA SER A 43 2.81 7.94 -0.93
C SER A 43 2.43 8.30 0.51
N ASP A 44 1.15 8.53 0.78
CA ASP A 44 0.62 8.76 2.13
C ASP A 44 0.87 7.56 3.04
N ILE A 45 0.59 6.33 2.56
CA ILE A 45 0.91 5.10 3.32
C ILE A 45 2.40 5.05 3.65
N GLN A 46 3.28 5.26 2.67
CA GLN A 46 4.73 5.19 2.88
C GLN A 46 5.22 6.22 3.90
N THR A 47 4.55 7.37 3.99
CA THR A 47 4.85 8.42 4.97
C THR A 47 4.34 8.08 6.37
N ILE A 48 3.19 7.41 6.46
CA ILE A 48 2.57 6.99 7.74
C ILE A 48 3.32 5.79 8.34
N LEU A 49 3.83 4.88 7.50
CA LEU A 49 4.53 3.70 7.96
C LEU A 49 5.87 4.04 8.62
N PRO A 50 6.28 3.30 9.67
CA PRO A 50 7.54 3.58 10.34
C PRO A 50 8.73 3.43 9.39
N ALA A 51 9.55 4.48 9.29
CA ALA A 51 10.75 4.48 8.46
C ALA A 51 11.68 3.30 8.80
N GLY A 52 12.25 2.66 7.78
CA GLY A 52 13.17 1.53 7.93
C GLY A 52 12.52 0.22 8.40
N ARG A 53 11.18 0.13 8.47
CA ARG A 53 10.46 -1.13 8.77
C ARG A 53 9.85 -1.81 7.55
N PHE A 54 10.00 -1.22 6.38
CA PHE A 54 9.51 -1.80 5.14
C PHE A 54 10.43 -1.43 3.98
N GLU A 55 10.27 -2.17 2.89
CA GLU A 55 10.83 -1.84 1.59
C GLU A 55 9.73 -1.88 0.53
N VAL A 56 9.91 -1.08 -0.53
CA VAL A 56 9.03 -1.10 -1.69
C VAL A 56 9.55 -2.17 -2.65
N VAL A 57 8.75 -3.20 -2.88
CA VAL A 57 9.11 -4.37 -3.70
C VAL A 57 8.79 -4.14 -5.17
N SER A 58 7.67 -3.47 -5.46
CA SER A 58 7.27 -3.15 -6.83
C SER A 58 6.40 -1.91 -6.86
N VAL A 59 6.58 -1.09 -7.90
CA VAL A 59 5.69 0.01 -8.27
C VAL A 59 5.29 -0.19 -9.73
N GLU A 60 4.02 -0.01 -10.02
CA GLU A 60 3.48 -0.09 -11.38
C GLU A 60 2.52 1.08 -11.61
N ASP A 61 2.94 1.99 -12.48
CA ASP A 61 2.11 3.06 -13.04
C ASP A 61 1.27 2.51 -14.20
N ASN A 62 0.09 3.07 -14.40
CA ASN A 62 -0.92 2.60 -15.35
C ASN A 62 -1.43 1.17 -15.08
N TYR A 63 -1.49 0.77 -13.81
CA TYR A 63 -1.97 -0.56 -13.42
C TYR A 63 -3.44 -0.76 -13.83
N GLN A 64 -3.67 -1.64 -14.82
CA GLN A 64 -4.99 -1.95 -15.42
C GLN A 64 -5.67 -0.81 -16.20
N ASN A 65 -5.32 0.46 -15.97
CA ASN A 65 -5.84 1.62 -16.72
C ASN A 65 -4.85 2.80 -16.61
N GLU A 66 -5.05 3.86 -17.42
CA GLU A 66 -4.15 5.03 -17.51
C GLU A 66 -3.90 5.79 -16.19
N ASN A 67 -4.77 5.64 -15.20
CA ASN A 67 -4.62 6.28 -13.90
C ASN A 67 -4.33 5.27 -12.79
N GLY A 68 -4.27 3.98 -13.10
CA GLY A 68 -4.06 2.96 -12.09
C GLY A 68 -2.66 3.05 -11.51
N TYR A 69 -2.56 2.98 -10.20
CA TYR A 69 -1.29 2.93 -9.50
C TYR A 69 -1.28 1.73 -8.58
N ARG A 70 -0.21 0.93 -8.63
CA ARG A 70 -0.03 -0.22 -7.76
C ARG A 70 1.32 -0.16 -7.08
N THR A 71 1.33 -0.45 -5.79
CA THR A 71 2.55 -0.61 -5.00
C THR A 71 2.47 -1.86 -4.15
N VAL A 72 3.57 -2.59 -4.07
CA VAL A 72 3.76 -3.68 -3.10
C VAL A 72 4.85 -3.28 -2.14
N ILE A 73 4.55 -3.41 -0.85
CA ILE A 73 5.54 -3.23 0.20
C ILE A 73 5.74 -4.54 0.95
N ARG A 74 6.96 -4.76 1.42
CA ARG A 74 7.33 -5.89 2.29
C ARG A 74 7.81 -5.37 3.63
N LYS A 75 7.36 -6.01 4.71
CA LYS A 75 7.82 -5.69 6.06
C LYS A 75 9.21 -6.27 6.29
N LEU A 76 10.08 -5.46 6.87
CA LEU A 76 11.44 -5.84 7.30
C LEU A 76 11.42 -6.43 8.70
#